data_AF-A0A7S3ME88-F1
#
_entry.id   AF-A0A7S3ME88-F1
#
_cell.length_a   1.000
_cell.length_b   1.000
_cell.length_c   1.000
_cell.angle_alpha   90.00
_cell.angle_beta   90.00
_cell.angle_gamma   90.00
#
_symmetry.space_group_name_H-M   'P 1'
#
loop_
_entity.id
_entity.type
_entity.pdbx_description
1 polymer ?
#
loop_
_entity_poly.entity_id
_entity_poly.type
_entity_poly.pdbx_seq_one_letter_code
_entity_poly.pdbx_strand_id
1 'polypeptide(L)'
;MHSGPVNVVTISRNGMWVFSAGSDGVVHMYATSKKALEMQEVPVPSETFENRFHLVEGSKLRALRHQLRDTERLIETNRKDYDLKVEKILESKDKMVLDLQGRMQKEIKQRDDAVVHSRNDYLKLKTSMNAEVSTIRKQCNDSICELELTYEQKLSQESLYLDKMKQAYDEYVVHSRMDLSELQRRTDSRVETIETDKSNALLEAERQKKTVLQYFEYVKLRNDELMQSLEQTQVEERCKLKDEL
;
A
#
# COMPACT_ATOMS: atom_id res chain seq x y z
N MET A 1 -19.86 62.33 -26.16
CA MET A 1 -21.25 62.63 -26.54
C MET A 1 -21.70 63.77 -25.65
N HIS A 2 -22.41 64.75 -26.19
CA HIS A 2 -22.82 65.93 -25.43
C HIS A 2 -23.72 65.55 -24.26
N SER A 3 -23.54 66.22 -23.13
CA SER A 3 -24.35 66.04 -21.92
C SER A 3 -25.57 66.97 -21.87
N GLY A 4 -25.67 67.91 -22.82
CA GLY A 4 -26.80 68.84 -22.97
C GLY A 4 -27.26 68.99 -24.42
N PRO A 5 -28.33 69.78 -24.67
CA PRO A 5 -28.83 70.06 -26.02
C PRO A 5 -27.72 70.56 -26.96
N VAL A 6 -27.64 69.95 -28.14
CA VAL A 6 -26.74 70.39 -29.22
C VAL A 6 -27.35 71.63 -29.86
N ASN A 7 -26.62 72.74 -29.82
CA ASN A 7 -27.09 74.02 -30.31
C ASN A 7 -26.66 74.30 -31.76
N VAL A 8 -25.53 73.72 -32.19
CA VAL A 8 -25.00 73.93 -33.54
C VAL A 8 -24.26 72.69 -34.03
N VAL A 9 -24.40 72.42 -35.33
CA VAL A 9 -23.62 71.42 -36.06
C VAL A 9 -23.15 72.06 -37.37
N THR A 10 -21.87 71.88 -37.70
CA THR A 10 -21.30 72.31 -38.98
C THR A 10 -20.44 71.20 -39.58
N ILE A 11 -20.34 71.18 -40.90
CA ILE A 11 -19.56 70.19 -41.65
C ILE A 11 -18.42 70.93 -42.35
N SER A 12 -17.22 70.37 -42.32
CA SER A 12 -16.08 70.93 -43.06
C SER A 12 -16.38 70.97 -44.57
N ARG A 13 -15.83 71.95 -45.29
CA ARG A 13 -16.05 72.07 -46.75
C ARG A 13 -15.67 70.82 -47.55
N ASN A 14 -14.69 70.05 -47.09
CA ASN A 14 -14.28 68.80 -47.73
C ASN A 14 -15.15 67.59 -47.32
N GLY A 15 -16.16 67.77 -46.45
CA GLY A 15 -17.07 66.72 -45.98
C GLY A 15 -16.41 65.68 -45.06
N MET A 16 -15.14 65.85 -44.70
CA MET A 16 -14.35 64.87 -43.95
C MET A 16 -14.57 64.96 -42.43
N TRP A 17 -15.04 66.11 -41.93
CA TRP A 17 -15.21 66.38 -40.50
C TRP A 17 -16.57 66.99 -40.20
N VAL A 18 -17.18 66.55 -39.10
CA VAL A 18 -18.40 67.13 -38.54
C VAL A 18 -18.08 67.67 -37.16
N PHE A 19 -18.47 68.91 -36.92
CA PHE A 19 -18.31 69.57 -35.63
C PHE A 19 -19.69 69.78 -35.01
N SER A 20 -19.86 69.40 -33.75
CA SER A 20 -21.06 69.73 -32.97
C SER A 20 -20.67 70.47 -31.70
N ALA A 21 -21.45 71.48 -31.34
CA ALA A 21 -21.29 72.17 -30.06
C ALA A 21 -22.61 72.22 -29.30
N GLY A 22 -22.53 71.92 -28.01
CA GLY A 22 -23.67 71.84 -27.11
C GLY A 22 -23.70 72.97 -26.08
N SER A 23 -24.85 73.07 -25.42
CA SER A 23 -25.04 73.91 -24.23
C SER A 23 -24.23 73.44 -23.02
N ASP A 24 -23.63 72.24 -23.10
CA ASP A 24 -22.63 71.72 -22.17
C ASP A 24 -21.26 72.41 -22.29
N GLY A 25 -21.09 73.32 -23.27
CA GLY A 25 -19.86 74.09 -23.48
C GLY A 25 -18.74 73.28 -24.13
N VAL A 26 -19.02 72.04 -24.56
CA VAL A 26 -18.06 71.17 -25.24
C VAL A 26 -18.26 71.28 -26.75
N VAL A 27 -17.18 71.14 -27.51
CA VAL A 27 -17.21 70.95 -28.96
C VAL A 27 -16.67 69.56 -29.28
N HIS A 28 -17.45 68.76 -30.00
CA HIS A 28 -17.01 67.46 -30.49
C HIS A 28 -16.69 67.53 -31.99
N MET A 29 -15.60 66.85 -32.38
CA MET A 29 -15.19 66.68 -33.77
C MET A 29 -15.27 65.20 -34.14
N TYR A 30 -15.94 64.91 -35.26
CA TYR A 30 -16.17 63.56 -35.75
C TYR A 30 -15.59 63.42 -37.16
N ALA A 31 -14.79 62.39 -37.38
CA ALA A 31 -14.31 61.99 -38.70
C ALA A 31 -15.42 61.25 -39.46
N THR A 32 -15.66 61.61 -40.72
CA THR A 32 -16.62 60.88 -41.58
C THR A 32 -16.00 59.66 -42.28
N SER A 33 -14.68 59.50 -42.23
CA SER A 33 -13.97 58.34 -42.81
C SER A 33 -12.68 57.98 -42.04
N LYS A 34 -12.22 56.73 -42.17
CA LYS A 34 -10.92 56.29 -41.61
C LYS A 34 -9.73 57.06 -42.17
N LYS A 35 -9.80 57.45 -43.44
CA LYS A 35 -8.78 58.28 -44.09
C LYS A 35 -8.67 59.67 -43.46
N ALA A 36 -9.77 60.20 -42.92
CA ALA A 36 -9.75 61.47 -42.20
C ALA A 36 -9.02 61.36 -40.85
N LEU A 37 -9.13 60.23 -40.15
CA LEU A 37 -8.40 59.97 -38.89
C LEU A 37 -6.88 59.87 -39.08
N GLU A 38 -6.42 59.45 -40.26
CA GLU A 38 -4.99 59.30 -40.58
C GLU A 38 -4.33 60.61 -41.05
N MET A 39 -5.12 61.64 -41.39
CA MET A 39 -4.60 62.97 -41.71
C MET A 39 -4.42 63.80 -40.43
N GLN A 40 -3.18 63.94 -39.97
CA GLN A 40 -2.85 64.63 -38.70
C GLN A 40 -2.79 66.17 -38.80
N GLU A 41 -2.98 66.73 -39.99
CA GLU A 41 -3.00 68.18 -40.19
C GLU A 41 -4.44 68.69 -40.32
N VAL A 42 -4.90 69.40 -39.29
CA VAL A 42 -6.05 70.30 -39.40
C VAL A 42 -5.67 71.37 -40.43
N PRO A 43 -6.41 71.54 -41.54
CA PRO A 43 -6.15 72.64 -42.44
C PRO A 43 -6.39 73.93 -41.64
N VAL A 44 -5.33 74.72 -41.43
CA VAL A 44 -5.45 76.11 -40.97
C VAL A 44 -6.48 76.78 -41.90
N PRO A 45 -7.44 77.58 -41.39
CA PRO A 45 -8.35 78.33 -42.23
C PRO A 45 -7.51 79.32 -43.05
N SER A 46 -7.05 78.86 -44.22
CA SER A 46 -6.46 79.72 -45.22
C SER A 46 -7.58 80.57 -45.77
N GLU A 47 -7.38 81.87 -45.65
CA GLU A 47 -8.18 82.89 -46.27
C GLU A 47 -8.49 82.48 -47.71
N THR A 48 -9.78 82.50 -48.05
CA THR A 48 -10.32 82.63 -49.40
C THR A 48 -9.30 82.44 -50.53
N PHE A 49 -9.18 81.22 -51.04
CA PHE A 49 -8.63 81.01 -52.39
C PHE A 49 -9.64 81.56 -53.40
N GLU A 50 -9.66 82.88 -53.58
CA GLU A 50 -10.08 83.46 -54.83
C GLU A 50 -9.14 82.96 -55.93
N ASN A 51 -9.68 82.52 -57.05
CA ASN A 51 -8.89 82.25 -58.25
C ASN A 51 -8.23 83.56 -58.71
N ARG A 52 -7.06 83.89 -58.16
CA ARG A 52 -6.22 84.99 -58.64
C ARG A 52 -5.66 84.59 -60.00
N PHE A 53 -6.32 85.05 -61.06
CA PHE A 53 -5.75 85.06 -62.39
C PHE A 53 -4.60 86.06 -62.42
N HIS A 54 -3.37 85.56 -62.35
CA HIS A 54 -2.19 86.38 -62.56
C HIS A 54 -1.96 86.54 -64.07
N LEU A 55 -2.05 87.77 -64.58
CA LEU A 55 -1.61 88.08 -65.93
C LEU A 55 -0.08 87.97 -65.97
N VAL A 56 0.43 86.96 -66.66
CA VAL A 56 1.88 86.71 -66.80
C VAL A 56 2.24 86.88 -68.27
N GLU A 57 3.34 87.58 -68.55
CA GLU A 57 3.87 87.69 -69.91
C GLU A 57 4.14 86.30 -70.52
N GLY A 58 3.79 86.10 -71.79
CA GLY A 58 3.91 84.79 -72.45
C GLY A 58 5.33 84.23 -72.49
N SER A 59 6.36 85.08 -72.45
CA SER A 59 7.77 84.70 -72.30
C SER A 59 8.04 84.07 -70.93
N LYS A 60 7.61 84.72 -69.84
CA LYS A 60 7.75 84.25 -68.46
C LYS A 60 6.95 82.98 -68.20
N LEU A 61 5.75 82.86 -68.78
CA LEU A 61 4.95 81.64 -68.71
C LEU A 61 5.64 80.45 -69.39
N ARG A 62 6.30 80.67 -70.54
CA ARG A 62 7.10 79.63 -71.22
C ARG A 62 8.31 79.21 -70.39
N ALA A 63 9.01 80.14 -69.76
CA ALA A 63 10.13 79.83 -68.87
C ALA A 63 9.67 79.01 -67.64
N LEU A 64 8.56 79.41 -67.01
CA LEU A 64 7.97 78.66 -65.89
C LEU A 64 7.52 77.25 -66.30
N ARG A 65 6.96 77.07 -67.49
CA ARG A 65 6.61 75.74 -68.01
C ARG A 65 7.85 74.87 -68.25
N HIS A 66 8.96 75.45 -68.68
CA HIS A 66 10.22 74.71 -68.83
C HIS A 66 10.77 74.28 -67.46
N GLN A 67 10.82 75.22 -66.50
CA GLN A 67 11.24 74.93 -65.13
C GLN A 67 10.35 73.86 -64.49
N LEU A 68 9.03 73.94 -64.69
CA LEU A 68 8.10 72.92 -64.20
C LEU A 68 8.44 71.55 -64.77
N ARG A 69 8.65 71.43 -66.10
CA ARG A 69 9.05 70.17 -66.74
C ARG A 69 10.38 69.64 -66.21
N ASP A 70 11.35 70.50 -65.94
CA ASP A 70 12.64 70.09 -65.37
C ASP A 70 12.47 69.59 -63.93
N THR A 71 11.65 70.27 -63.11
CA THR A 71 11.33 69.82 -61.76
C THR A 71 10.53 68.52 -61.75
N GLU A 72 9.58 68.34 -62.67
CA GLU A 72 8.83 67.09 -62.85
C GLU A 72 9.76 65.94 -63.22
N ARG A 73 10.70 66.17 -64.15
CA ARG A 73 11.75 65.19 -64.49
C ARG A 73 12.63 64.86 -63.30
N LEU A 74 13.06 65.85 -62.53
CA LEU A 74 13.89 65.65 -61.33
C LEU A 74 13.14 64.86 -60.25
N ILE A 75 11.85 65.15 -60.04
CA ILE A 75 10.99 64.40 -59.12
C ILE A 75 10.88 62.95 -59.58
N GLU A 76 10.67 62.71 -60.88
CA GLU A 76 10.56 61.36 -61.43
C GLU A 76 11.86 60.57 -61.31
N THR A 77 13.02 61.19 -61.56
CA THR A 77 14.32 60.52 -61.35
C THR A 77 14.57 60.23 -59.88
N ASN A 78 14.30 61.19 -58.99
CA ASN A 78 14.46 60.99 -57.55
C ASN A 78 13.54 59.88 -57.05
N ARG A 79 12.29 59.83 -57.53
CA ARG A 79 11.34 58.78 -57.19
C ARG A 79 11.88 57.40 -57.55
N LYS A 80 12.39 57.23 -58.77
CA LYS A 80 13.02 55.96 -59.22
C LYS A 80 14.22 55.57 -58.35
N ASP A 81 15.05 56.54 -57.97
CA ASP A 81 16.18 56.29 -57.07
C ASP A 81 15.74 55.88 -55.67
N TYR A 82 14.65 56.45 -55.15
CA TYR A 82 14.04 56.04 -53.88
C TYR A 82 13.45 54.65 -53.98
N ASP A 83 12.69 54.34 -55.03
CA ASP A 83 12.10 53.02 -55.24
C ASP A 83 13.20 51.94 -55.29
N LEU A 84 14.31 52.19 -56.00
CA LEU A 84 15.45 51.27 -56.04
C LEU A 84 16.13 51.11 -54.67
N LYS A 85 16.23 52.17 -53.88
CA LYS A 85 16.78 52.10 -52.51
C LYS A 85 15.85 51.29 -51.60
N VAL A 86 14.55 51.47 -51.71
CA VAL A 86 13.55 50.73 -50.94
C VAL A 86 13.61 49.24 -51.31
N GLU A 87 13.67 48.91 -52.60
CA GLU A 87 13.78 47.54 -53.07
C GLU A 87 15.03 46.84 -52.51
N LYS A 88 16.20 47.48 -52.58
CA LYS A 88 17.45 46.95 -51.98
C LYS A 88 17.36 46.75 -50.48
N ILE A 89 16.65 47.64 -49.77
CA ILE A 89 16.43 47.50 -48.32
C ILE A 89 15.52 46.30 -48.06
N LEU A 90 14.43 46.14 -48.81
CA LEU A 90 13.51 45.02 -48.67
C LEU A 90 14.21 43.68 -48.95
N GLU A 91 14.97 43.57 -50.05
CA GLU A 91 15.75 42.35 -50.36
C GLU A 91 16.74 41.99 -49.23
N SER A 92 17.44 43.01 -48.68
CA SER A 92 18.36 42.82 -47.56
C SER A 92 17.64 42.36 -46.28
N LYS A 93 16.45 42.90 -46.01
CA LYS A 93 15.62 42.50 -44.87
C LYS A 93 15.06 41.09 -45.05
N ASP A 94 14.59 40.74 -46.24
CA ASP A 94 14.08 39.39 -46.53
C ASP A 94 15.18 38.34 -46.36
N LYS A 95 16.40 38.64 -46.84
CA LYS A 95 17.56 37.77 -46.60
C LYS A 95 17.85 37.60 -45.11
N MET A 96 17.83 38.69 -44.34
CA MET A 96 18.04 38.64 -42.89
C MET A 96 16.96 37.82 -42.17
N VAL A 97 15.70 37.94 -42.60
CA VAL A 97 14.58 37.15 -42.06
C VAL A 97 14.78 35.67 -42.34
N LEU A 98 15.16 35.30 -43.56
CA LEU A 98 15.45 33.90 -43.92
C LEU A 98 16.62 33.33 -43.10
N ASP A 99 17.70 34.10 -42.92
CA ASP A 99 18.84 33.68 -42.10
C ASP A 99 18.47 33.51 -40.62
N LEU A 100 17.59 34.37 -40.09
CA LEU A 100 17.08 34.26 -38.73
C LEU A 100 16.15 33.05 -38.57
N GLN A 101 15.25 32.83 -39.53
CA GLN A 101 14.37 31.66 -39.54
C GLN A 101 15.17 30.36 -39.60
N GLY A 102 16.20 30.29 -40.45
CA GLY A 102 17.08 29.13 -40.56
C GLY A 102 17.86 28.86 -39.27
N ARG A 103 18.35 29.91 -38.59
CA ARG A 103 19.00 29.77 -37.26
C ARG A 103 18.02 29.28 -36.20
N MET A 104 16.82 29.85 -36.16
CA MET A 104 15.78 29.46 -35.22
C MET A 104 15.37 28.00 -35.40
N GLN A 105 15.18 27.53 -36.63
CA GLN A 105 14.86 26.12 -36.90
C GLN A 105 15.97 25.17 -36.45
N LYS A 106 17.25 25.53 -36.67
CA LYS A 106 18.38 24.74 -36.20
C LYS A 106 18.42 24.64 -34.68
N GLU A 107 18.19 25.75 -33.98
CA GLU A 107 18.14 25.79 -32.52
C GLU A 107 16.98 24.95 -31.96
N ILE A 108 15.79 25.05 -32.56
CA ILE A 108 14.63 24.23 -32.18
C ILE A 108 14.97 22.76 -32.32
N LYS A 109 15.52 22.35 -33.47
CA LYS A 109 15.91 20.96 -33.72
C LYS A 109 16.94 20.46 -32.70
N GLN A 110 17.96 21.26 -32.40
CA GLN A 110 18.97 20.90 -31.41
C GLN A 110 18.38 20.71 -30.01
N ARG A 111 17.43 21.57 -29.60
CA ARG A 111 16.72 21.44 -28.33
C ARG A 111 15.83 20.20 -28.30
N ASP A 112 15.09 19.95 -29.36
CA ASP A 112 14.23 18.77 -29.47
C ASP A 112 15.06 17.48 -29.39
N ASP A 113 16.19 17.42 -30.10
CA ASP A 113 17.12 16.29 -30.05
C ASP A 113 17.68 16.08 -28.63
N ALA A 114 18.05 17.16 -27.93
CA ALA A 114 18.52 17.11 -26.54
C ALA A 114 17.43 16.61 -25.57
N VAL A 115 16.19 17.07 -25.73
CA VAL A 115 15.05 16.63 -24.92
C VAL A 115 14.74 15.15 -25.15
N VAL A 116 14.73 14.71 -26.40
CA VAL A 116 14.51 13.30 -26.76
C VAL A 116 15.63 12.42 -26.19
N HIS A 117 16.89 12.85 -26.28
CA HIS A 117 18.01 12.13 -25.72
C HIS A 117 17.90 11.99 -24.19
N SER A 118 17.68 13.11 -23.48
CA SER A 118 17.49 13.11 -22.03
C SER A 118 16.32 12.23 -21.59
N ARG A 119 15.21 12.26 -22.32
CA ARG A 119 14.05 11.40 -22.04
C ARG A 119 14.37 9.91 -22.26
N ASN A 120 15.10 9.59 -23.32
CA ASN A 120 15.51 8.21 -23.59
C ASN A 120 16.44 7.67 -22.51
N ASP A 121 17.39 8.48 -22.03
CA ASP A 121 18.29 8.09 -20.95
C ASP A 121 17.54 7.90 -19.63
N TYR A 122 16.59 8.80 -19.33
CA TYR A 122 15.70 8.64 -18.18
C TYR A 122 14.86 7.34 -18.28
N LEU A 123 14.31 7.03 -19.46
CA LEU A 123 13.53 5.81 -19.66
C LEU A 123 14.39 4.55 -19.53
N LYS A 124 15.63 4.56 -20.02
CA LYS A 124 16.59 3.45 -19.82
C LYS A 124 16.89 3.26 -18.34
N LEU A 125 17.21 4.34 -17.62
CA LEU A 125 17.48 4.30 -16.19
C LEU A 125 16.27 3.77 -15.42
N LYS A 126 15.07 4.31 -15.70
CA LYS A 126 13.81 3.86 -15.08
C LYS A 126 13.55 2.37 -15.33
N THR A 127 13.79 1.89 -16.55
CA THR A 127 13.60 0.48 -16.91
C THR A 127 14.60 -0.40 -16.16
N SER A 128 15.87 0.01 -16.07
CA SER A 128 16.91 -0.68 -15.30
C SER A 128 16.55 -0.76 -13.81
N MET A 129 16.16 0.37 -13.20
CA MET A 129 15.74 0.40 -11.78
C MET A 129 14.52 -0.47 -11.52
N ASN A 130 13.53 -0.46 -12.41
CA ASN A 130 12.36 -1.34 -12.28
C ASN A 130 12.74 -2.83 -12.37
N ALA A 131 13.68 -3.19 -13.24
CA ALA A 131 14.19 -4.56 -13.32
C ALA A 131 14.92 -4.98 -12.04
N GLU A 132 15.73 -4.08 -11.46
CA GLU A 132 16.41 -4.32 -10.18
C GLU A 132 15.42 -4.48 -9.03
N VAL A 133 14.42 -3.59 -8.92
CA VAL A 133 13.34 -3.71 -7.93
C VAL A 133 12.58 -5.04 -8.08
N SER A 134 12.30 -5.46 -9.32
CA SER A 134 11.65 -6.76 -9.57
C SER A 134 12.52 -7.93 -9.11
N THR A 135 13.84 -7.83 -9.31
CA THR A 135 14.80 -8.86 -8.90
C THR A 135 14.86 -8.97 -7.37
N ILE A 136 14.97 -7.83 -6.67
CA ILE A 136 14.98 -7.77 -5.21
C ILE A 136 13.67 -8.34 -4.65
N ARG A 137 12.52 -7.97 -5.21
CA ARG A 137 11.22 -8.52 -4.79
C ARG A 137 11.16 -10.03 -4.91
N LYS A 138 11.66 -10.57 -6.03
CA LYS A 138 11.74 -12.01 -6.23
C LYS A 138 12.64 -12.67 -5.19
N GLN A 139 13.84 -12.13 -4.97
CA GLN A 139 14.77 -12.65 -3.96
C GLN A 139 14.16 -12.64 -2.55
N CYS A 140 13.52 -11.54 -2.14
CA CYS A 140 12.82 -11.48 -0.85
C CYS A 140 11.71 -12.53 -0.74
N ASN A 141 10.93 -12.73 -1.80
CA ASN A 141 9.87 -13.74 -1.81
C ASN A 141 10.43 -15.15 -1.71
N ASP A 142 11.49 -15.46 -2.47
CA ASP A 142 12.16 -16.76 -2.43
C ASP A 142 12.74 -17.04 -1.03
N SER A 143 13.36 -16.04 -0.39
CA SER A 143 13.86 -16.16 1.00
C SER A 143 12.75 -16.36 2.03
N ILE A 144 11.59 -15.72 1.85
CA ILE A 144 10.42 -15.93 2.72
C ILE A 144 9.92 -17.37 2.57
N CYS A 145 9.76 -17.86 1.34
CA CYS A 145 9.32 -19.24 1.10
C CYS A 145 10.29 -20.28 1.68
N GLU A 146 11.59 -20.05 1.58
CA GLU A 146 12.60 -20.92 2.19
C GLU A 146 12.51 -20.95 3.73
N LEU A 147 12.28 -19.78 4.33
CA LEU A 147 12.08 -19.64 5.77
C LEU A 147 10.82 -20.38 6.22
N GLU A 148 9.70 -20.18 5.52
CA GLU A 148 8.43 -20.86 5.78
C GLU A 148 8.58 -22.38 5.72
N LEU A 149 9.21 -22.91 4.66
CA LEU A 149 9.49 -24.34 4.52
C LEU A 149 10.33 -24.88 5.70
N THR A 150 11.33 -24.12 6.12
CA THR A 150 12.18 -24.51 7.26
C THR A 150 11.37 -24.55 8.57
N TYR A 151 10.46 -23.60 8.77
CA TYR A 151 9.57 -23.60 9.94
C TYR A 151 8.58 -24.76 9.91
N GLU A 152 7.98 -25.06 8.77
CA GLU A 152 7.09 -26.21 8.61
C GLU A 152 7.79 -27.53 8.92
N GLN A 153 9.03 -27.69 8.43
CA GLN A 153 9.84 -28.88 8.75
C GLN A 153 10.11 -29.02 10.25
N LYS A 154 10.47 -27.93 10.93
CA LYS A 154 10.70 -27.94 12.38
C LYS A 154 9.42 -28.27 13.15
N LEU A 155 8.30 -27.68 12.78
CA LEU A 155 6.99 -27.97 13.39
C LEU A 155 6.60 -29.44 13.21
N SER A 156 6.85 -30.01 12.02
CA SER A 156 6.60 -31.43 11.76
C SER A 156 7.49 -32.34 12.64
N GLN A 157 8.76 -31.99 12.80
CA GLN A 157 9.68 -32.73 13.68
C GLN A 157 9.26 -32.67 15.15
N GLU A 158 8.85 -31.49 15.63
CA GLU A 158 8.37 -31.31 17.01
C GLU A 158 7.07 -32.07 17.25
N SER A 159 6.13 -32.03 16.30
CA SER A 159 4.90 -32.83 16.36
C SER A 159 5.21 -34.32 16.49
N LEU A 160 6.12 -34.84 15.67
CA LEU A 160 6.54 -36.25 15.74
C LEU A 160 7.20 -36.60 17.07
N TYR A 161 7.99 -35.69 17.63
CA TYR A 161 8.60 -35.87 18.94
C TYR A 161 7.55 -35.96 20.06
N LEU A 162 6.56 -35.06 20.04
CA LEU A 162 5.45 -35.07 21.00
C LEU A 162 4.62 -36.36 20.90
N ASP A 163 4.35 -36.85 19.69
CA ASP A 163 3.64 -38.11 19.48
C ASP A 163 4.41 -39.30 20.09
N LYS A 164 5.74 -39.35 19.90
CA LYS A 164 6.60 -40.38 20.52
C LYS A 164 6.62 -40.28 22.03
N MET A 165 6.67 -39.08 22.59
CA MET A 165 6.63 -38.86 24.03
C MET A 165 5.29 -39.32 24.62
N LYS A 166 4.18 -39.01 23.93
CA LYS A 166 2.85 -39.46 24.32
C LYS A 166 2.76 -40.99 24.28
N GLN A 167 3.24 -41.63 23.22
CA GLN A 167 3.28 -43.08 23.11
C GLN A 167 4.08 -43.72 24.25
N ALA A 168 5.29 -43.21 24.54
CA ALA A 168 6.13 -43.71 25.62
C ALA A 168 5.45 -43.58 26.99
N TYR A 169 4.71 -42.48 27.21
CA TYR A 169 3.94 -42.29 28.42
C TYR A 169 2.77 -43.29 28.52
N ASP A 170 2.03 -43.49 27.43
CA ASP A 170 0.93 -44.46 27.39
C ASP A 170 1.44 -45.89 27.66
N GLU A 171 2.57 -46.28 27.06
CA GLU A 171 3.24 -47.56 27.31
C GLU A 171 3.67 -47.71 28.78
N TYR A 172 4.29 -46.68 29.36
CA TYR A 172 4.67 -46.66 30.77
C TYR A 172 3.47 -46.86 31.70
N VAL A 173 2.36 -46.17 31.44
CA VAL A 173 1.12 -46.29 32.23
C VAL A 173 0.55 -47.71 32.12
N VAL A 174 0.52 -48.30 30.92
CA VAL A 174 0.05 -49.68 30.72
C VAL A 174 0.93 -50.67 31.48
N HIS A 175 2.25 -50.58 31.35
CA HIS A 175 3.18 -51.44 32.07
C HIS A 175 3.03 -51.32 33.58
N SER A 176 2.96 -50.10 34.11
CA SER A 176 2.75 -49.86 35.55
C SER A 176 1.46 -50.48 36.07
N ARG A 177 0.37 -50.43 35.28
CA ARG A 177 -0.91 -51.07 35.63
C ARG A 177 -0.82 -52.60 35.59
N MET A 178 -0.11 -53.16 34.62
CA MET A 178 0.13 -54.60 34.53
C MET A 178 0.95 -55.10 35.72
N ASP A 179 2.02 -54.40 36.07
CA ASP A 179 2.88 -54.74 37.22
C ASP A 179 2.10 -54.68 38.54
N LEU A 180 1.27 -53.65 38.73
CA LEU A 180 0.39 -53.56 39.90
C LEU A 180 -0.63 -54.70 39.96
N SER A 181 -1.23 -55.06 38.83
CA SER A 181 -2.15 -56.19 38.73
C SER A 181 -1.46 -57.53 39.03
N GLU A 182 -0.24 -57.72 38.53
CA GLU A 182 0.53 -58.93 38.80
C GLU A 182 0.92 -59.02 40.28
N LEU A 183 1.32 -57.89 40.88
CA LEU A 183 1.63 -57.82 42.30
C LEU A 183 0.40 -58.14 43.17
N GLN A 184 -0.77 -57.59 42.81
CA GLN A 184 -2.04 -57.92 43.47
C GLN A 184 -2.32 -59.42 43.38
N ARG A 185 -2.24 -60.01 42.18
CA ARG A 185 -2.47 -61.46 41.98
C ARG A 185 -1.52 -62.33 42.79
N ARG A 186 -0.23 -61.95 42.86
CA ARG A 186 0.77 -62.64 43.70
C ARG A 186 0.44 -62.51 45.18
N THR A 187 -0.05 -61.36 45.61
CA THR A 187 -0.46 -61.12 47.00
C THR A 187 -1.68 -61.95 47.35
N ASP A 188 -2.71 -61.95 46.50
CA ASP A 188 -3.94 -62.73 46.70
C ASP A 188 -3.64 -64.23 46.78
N SER A 189 -2.82 -64.76 45.86
CA SER A 189 -2.41 -66.17 45.89
C SER A 189 -1.64 -66.54 47.18
N ARG A 190 -0.82 -65.62 47.69
CA ARG A 190 -0.10 -65.83 48.96
C ARG A 190 -1.04 -65.76 50.17
N VAL A 191 -2.04 -64.88 50.15
CA VAL A 191 -3.10 -64.83 51.18
C VAL A 191 -3.89 -66.13 51.18
N GLU A 192 -4.32 -66.61 50.00
CA GLU A 192 -5.02 -67.88 49.85
C GLU A 192 -4.19 -69.04 50.41
N THR A 193 -2.89 -69.09 50.10
CA THR A 193 -1.98 -70.11 50.66
C THR A 193 -1.95 -70.04 52.19
N ILE A 194 -1.80 -68.85 52.78
CA ILE A 194 -1.79 -68.67 54.25
C ILE A 194 -3.14 -69.07 54.87
N GLU A 195 -4.26 -68.75 54.23
CA GLU A 195 -5.59 -69.14 54.71
C GLU A 195 -5.79 -70.65 54.66
N THR A 196 -5.33 -71.31 53.59
CA THR A 196 -5.36 -72.78 53.49
C THR A 196 -4.48 -73.44 54.56
N ASP A 197 -3.26 -72.94 54.78
CA ASP A 197 -2.37 -73.43 55.83
C ASP A 197 -2.98 -73.25 57.23
N LYS A 198 -3.59 -72.09 57.48
CA LYS A 198 -4.30 -71.81 58.74
C LYS A 198 -5.49 -72.76 58.94
N SER A 199 -6.27 -73.02 57.90
CA SER A 199 -7.41 -73.95 57.94
C SER A 199 -6.95 -75.37 58.24
N ASN A 200 -5.88 -75.83 57.59
CA ASN A 200 -5.28 -77.14 57.84
C ASN A 200 -4.76 -77.26 59.27
N ALA A 201 -4.05 -76.24 59.78
CA ALA A 201 -3.56 -76.21 61.15
C ALA A 201 -4.70 -76.24 62.19
N LEU A 202 -5.82 -75.55 61.92
CA LEU A 202 -7.01 -75.60 62.77
C LEU A 202 -7.65 -76.99 62.78
N LEU A 203 -7.79 -77.62 61.61
CA LEU A 203 -8.30 -78.99 61.50
C LEU A 203 -7.42 -79.99 62.26
N GLU A 204 -6.10 -79.84 62.17
CA GLU A 204 -5.15 -80.70 62.89
C GLU A 204 -5.24 -80.48 64.41
N ALA A 205 -5.35 -79.22 64.86
CA ALA A 205 -5.55 -78.89 66.26
C ALA A 205 -6.88 -79.45 66.80
N GLU A 206 -7.98 -79.38 66.02
CA GLU A 206 -9.25 -80.01 66.39
C GLU A 206 -9.13 -81.54 66.50
N ARG A 207 -8.38 -82.16 65.58
CA ARG A 207 -8.10 -83.60 65.61
C ARG A 207 -7.34 -83.99 66.87
N GLN A 208 -6.29 -83.25 67.20
CA GLN A 208 -5.50 -83.45 68.43
C GLN A 208 -6.36 -83.25 69.68
N LYS A 209 -7.17 -82.18 69.74
CA LYS A 209 -8.13 -81.93 70.82
C LYS A 209 -9.09 -83.10 71.01
N LYS A 210 -9.63 -83.65 69.92
CA LYS A 210 -10.55 -84.80 69.97
C LYS A 210 -9.85 -86.04 70.54
N THR A 211 -8.61 -86.32 70.14
CA THR A 211 -7.82 -87.44 70.68
C THR A 211 -7.57 -87.28 72.18
N VAL A 212 -7.21 -86.07 72.63
CA VAL A 212 -6.99 -85.79 74.07
C VAL A 212 -8.27 -85.95 74.86
N LEU A 213 -9.41 -85.48 74.35
CA LEU A 213 -10.72 -85.67 75.00
C LEU A 213 -11.09 -87.15 75.12
N GLN A 214 -10.88 -87.94 74.06
CA GLN A 214 -11.09 -89.40 74.11
C GLN A 214 -10.21 -90.08 75.16
N TYR A 215 -8.94 -89.68 75.26
CA TYR A 215 -8.04 -90.19 76.29
C TYR A 215 -8.49 -89.79 77.70
N PHE A 216 -8.93 -88.54 77.88
CA PHE A 216 -9.48 -88.07 79.16
C PHE A 216 -10.74 -88.85 79.56
N GLU A 217 -11.67 -89.08 78.63
CA GLU A 217 -12.88 -89.90 78.85
C GLU A 217 -12.51 -91.33 79.25
N TYR A 218 -11.53 -91.94 78.58
CA TYR A 218 -11.02 -93.26 78.92
C TYR A 218 -10.43 -93.31 80.35
N VAL A 219 -9.56 -92.35 80.71
CA VAL A 219 -8.95 -92.27 82.06
C VAL A 219 -10.01 -92.03 83.12
N LYS A 220 -10.99 -91.16 82.85
CA LYS A 220 -12.12 -90.90 83.75
C LYS A 220 -12.93 -92.17 83.99
N LEU A 221 -13.34 -92.86 82.93
CA LEU A 221 -14.06 -94.14 83.03
C LEU A 221 -13.26 -95.15 83.86
N ARG A 222 -11.95 -95.25 83.63
CA ARG A 222 -11.07 -96.15 84.37
C ARG A 222 -10.94 -95.80 85.85
N ASN A 223 -10.88 -94.50 86.18
CA ASN A 223 -10.87 -94.04 87.56
C ASN A 223 -12.22 -94.28 88.23
N ASP A 224 -13.34 -94.05 87.54
CA ASP A 224 -14.68 -94.34 88.05
C ASP A 224 -14.82 -95.85 88.35
N GLU A 225 -14.32 -96.73 87.47
CA GLU A 225 -14.24 -98.18 87.71
C GLU A 225 -13.40 -98.52 88.95
N LEU A 226 -12.22 -97.91 89.11
CA LEU A 226 -11.34 -98.12 90.27
C LEU A 226 -11.99 -97.63 91.57
N MET A 227 -12.64 -96.47 91.55
CA MET A 227 -13.36 -95.92 92.71
C MET A 227 -14.55 -96.81 93.09
N GLN A 228 -15.32 -97.29 92.11
CA GLN A 228 -16.39 -98.26 92.37
C GLN A 228 -15.85 -99.57 92.97
N SER A 229 -14.71 -100.07 92.49
CA SER A 229 -14.05 -101.25 93.05
C SER A 229 -13.57 -101.00 94.49
N LEU A 230 -13.01 -99.83 94.80
CA LEU A 230 -12.60 -99.44 96.16
C LEU A 230 -13.80 -99.27 97.08
N GLU A 231 -14.89 -98.65 96.63
CA GLU A 231 -16.15 -98.55 97.38
C GLU A 231 -16.73 -99.93 97.66
N GLN A 232 -16.75 -100.84 96.68
CA GLN A 232 -17.16 -102.23 96.89
C GLN A 232 -16.29 -102.93 97.93
N THR A 233 -14.96 -102.77 97.85
CA THR A 233 -14.02 -103.36 98.82
C THR A 233 -14.26 -102.80 100.23
N GLN A 234 -14.49 -101.49 100.38
CA GLN A 234 -14.81 -100.89 101.67
C GLN A 234 -16.18 -101.33 102.21
N VAL A 235 -17.17 -101.53 101.35
CA VAL A 235 -18.48 -102.10 101.75
C VAL A 235 -18.30 -103.55 102.21
N GLU A 236 -17.49 -104.36 101.51
CA GLU A 236 -17.15 -105.72 101.92
C GLU A 236 -16.40 -105.76 103.26
N GLU A 237 -15.44 -104.86 103.48
CA GLU A 237 -14.74 -104.73 104.77
C GLU A 237 -15.69 -104.27 105.89
N ARG A 238 -16.62 -103.34 105.62
CA ARG A 238 -17.66 -102.93 106.58
C ARG A 238 -18.67 -104.05 106.87
N CYS A 239 -18.94 -104.93 105.91
CA CYS A 239 -19.74 -106.15 106.14
C CYS A 239 -18.97 -107.16 107.00
N LYS A 240 -17.67 -107.39 106.74
CA LYS A 240 -16.83 -108.27 107.56
C LYS A 240 -16.69 -107.76 109.01
N LEU A 241 -16.54 -106.45 109.22
CA LEU A 241 -16.52 -105.82 110.55
C LEU A 241 -17.88 -105.87 111.28
N LYS A 242 -18.99 -106.08 110.59
CA LYS A 242 -20.32 -106.29 111.18
C LYS A 242 -20.59 -107.75 111.56
N ASP A 243 -19.87 -108.69 110.96
CA ASP A 243 -19.95 -110.12 111.29
C ASP A 243 -19.00 -110.53 112.43
N GLU A 244 -18.13 -109.62 112.89
CA GLU A 244 -17.20 -109.79 114.03
C GLU A 244 -17.65 -109.08 115.34
N LEU A 245 -18.89 -108.58 115.39
CA LEU A 245 -19.52 -107.92 116.54
C LEU A 245 -20.75 -108.70 117.02
#